data_AF-A0A024P8R0-F1
#
_entry.id   AF-A0A024P8R0-F1
#
_cell.length_a   1.000
_cell.length_b   1.000
_cell.length_c   1.000
_cell.angle_alpha   90.00
_cell.angle_beta   90.00
_cell.angle_gamma   90.00
#
_symmetry.space_group_name_H-M   'P 1'
#
loop_
_entity.id
_entity.type
_entity.pdbx_description
1 polymer ?
#
loop_
_entity_poly.entity_id
_entity_poly.type
_entity_poly.pdbx_seq_one_letter_code
_entity_poly.pdbx_strand_id
1 'polypeptide(L)'
;MLPTKEQLVDHLSRKMTNQDIANIYGVTFQKVIQLIKKYKLNPNKLRRVNHFIVYEHWLGGKVVYVGSGIWYRCRRYTNRRNSEHKELMATGKIHYNIVAEFEEIKSARRHEKELIKKYRAIGQAKFNKHIH
;
A
#
# COMPACT_ATOMS: atom_id res chain seq x y z
N MET A 1 16.93 2.72 -17.71
CA MET A 1 16.40 1.48 -18.35
C MET A 1 14.89 1.47 -18.19
N LEU A 2 14.12 1.11 -19.23
CA LEU A 2 12.65 1.00 -19.12
C LEU A 2 12.25 -0.41 -18.64
N PRO A 3 11.13 -0.57 -17.90
CA PRO A 3 10.68 -1.88 -17.51
C PRO A 3 10.23 -2.72 -18.71
N THR A 4 10.50 -4.02 -18.67
CA THR A 4 9.90 -4.99 -19.59
C THR A 4 8.41 -5.18 -19.29
N LYS A 5 7.71 -5.90 -20.18
CA LYS A 5 6.31 -6.26 -19.98
C LYS A 5 6.12 -7.10 -18.71
N GLU A 6 7.01 -8.06 -18.48
CA GLU A 6 6.98 -9.00 -17.36
C GLU A 6 7.22 -8.27 -16.04
N GLN A 7 8.19 -7.35 -16.02
CA GLN A 7 8.44 -6.49 -14.86
C GLN A 7 7.24 -5.59 -14.56
N LEU A 8 6.59 -5.01 -15.58
CA LEU A 8 5.36 -4.24 -15.37
C LEU A 8 4.23 -5.10 -14.81
N VAL A 9 4.06 -6.33 -15.30
CA VAL A 9 3.06 -7.26 -14.78
C VAL A 9 3.33 -7.59 -13.31
N ASP A 10 4.57 -7.91 -12.95
CA ASP A 10 4.96 -8.18 -11.56
C ASP A 10 4.71 -6.96 -10.66
N HIS A 11 5.19 -5.77 -11.05
CA HIS A 11 4.98 -4.53 -10.28
C HIS A 11 3.50 -4.19 -10.08
N LEU A 12 2.70 -4.31 -11.13
CA LEU A 12 1.24 -4.09 -11.05
C LEU A 12 0.58 -5.14 -10.15
N SER A 13 1.00 -6.40 -10.22
CA SER A 13 0.46 -7.50 -9.40
C SER A 13 0.81 -7.37 -7.92
N ARG A 14 1.95 -6.73 -7.61
CA ARG A 14 2.34 -6.30 -6.25
C ARG A 14 1.65 -5.00 -5.81
N LYS A 15 0.63 -4.55 -6.55
CA LYS A 15 -0.14 -3.34 -6.28
C LYS A 15 0.71 -2.07 -6.17
N MET A 16 1.77 -1.97 -6.96
CA MET A 16 2.49 -0.71 -7.10
C MET A 16 1.65 0.29 -7.89
N THR A 17 1.67 1.55 -7.44
CA THR A 17 1.13 2.66 -8.21
C THR A 17 2.05 2.96 -9.40
N ASN A 18 1.54 3.67 -10.40
CA ASN A 18 2.40 4.09 -11.50
C ASN A 18 3.53 5.01 -11.01
N GLN A 19 3.33 5.76 -9.91
CA GLN A 19 4.37 6.61 -9.33
C GLN A 19 5.47 5.79 -8.67
N ASP A 20 5.13 4.70 -7.95
CA ASP A 20 6.14 3.81 -7.38
C ASP A 20 7.03 3.21 -8.48
N ILE A 21 6.39 2.72 -9.56
CA ILE A 21 7.09 2.16 -10.72
C ILE A 21 7.96 3.25 -11.38
N ALA A 22 7.42 4.46 -11.54
CA ALA A 22 8.14 5.58 -12.12
C ALA A 22 9.44 5.88 -11.34
N ASN A 23 9.36 5.89 -10.01
CA ASN A 23 10.50 6.13 -9.13
C ASN A 23 11.58 5.04 -9.27
N ILE A 24 11.19 3.75 -9.37
CA ILE A 24 12.14 2.62 -9.53
C ILE A 24 12.97 2.76 -10.80
N TYR A 25 12.35 3.16 -11.90
CA TYR A 25 13.01 3.21 -13.21
C TYR A 25 13.54 4.61 -13.58
N GLY A 26 13.39 5.60 -12.69
CA GLY A 26 13.78 6.98 -12.96
C GLY A 26 13.05 7.59 -14.16
N VAL A 27 11.76 7.27 -14.31
CA VAL A 27 10.91 7.76 -15.42
C VAL A 27 9.74 8.56 -14.89
N THR A 28 8.97 9.19 -15.79
CA THR A 28 7.76 9.91 -15.41
C THR A 28 6.56 8.97 -15.23
N PHE A 29 5.59 9.39 -14.42
CA PHE A 29 4.29 8.73 -14.30
C PHE A 29 3.62 8.50 -15.67
N GLN A 30 3.70 9.50 -16.55
CA GLN A 30 3.14 9.43 -17.90
C GLN A 30 3.83 8.36 -18.75
N LYS A 31 5.15 8.17 -18.59
CA LYS A 31 5.88 7.12 -19.30
C LYS A 31 5.40 5.73 -18.90
N VAL A 32 5.10 5.49 -17.63
CA VAL A 32 4.53 4.23 -17.15
C VAL A 32 3.16 3.97 -17.78
N ILE A 33 2.30 4.99 -17.88
CA ILE A 33 1.00 4.87 -18.57
C ILE A 33 1.19 4.47 -20.04
N GLN A 34 2.11 5.13 -20.75
CA GLN A 34 2.40 4.81 -22.15
C GLN A 34 2.84 3.36 -22.31
N LEU A 35 3.70 2.85 -21.42
CA LEU A 35 4.16 1.47 -21.46
C LEU A 35 3.04 0.46 -21.18
N ILE A 36 2.18 0.74 -20.18
CA ILE A 36 0.99 -0.08 -19.89
C ILE A 36 0.09 -0.19 -21.14
N LYS A 37 -0.15 0.93 -21.83
CA LYS A 37 -0.94 0.98 -23.07
C LYS A 37 -0.24 0.22 -24.20
N LYS A 38 1.07 0.44 -24.41
CA LYS A 38 1.88 -0.24 -25.42
C LYS A 38 1.79 -1.76 -25.28
N TYR A 39 1.85 -2.28 -24.05
CA TYR A 39 1.78 -3.71 -23.77
C TYR A 39 0.35 -4.25 -23.60
N LYS A 40 -0.68 -3.42 -23.82
CA LYS A 40 -2.10 -3.78 -23.69
C LYS A 40 -2.43 -4.42 -22.34
N LEU A 41 -1.81 -3.95 -21.26
CA LEU A 41 -2.04 -4.48 -19.91
C LEU A 41 -3.32 -3.88 -19.31
N ASN A 42 -4.05 -4.68 -18.53
CA ASN A 42 -5.16 -4.18 -17.71
C ASN A 42 -4.68 -3.98 -16.26
N PRO A 43 -4.29 -2.76 -15.87
CA PRO A 43 -3.75 -2.51 -14.54
C PRO A 43 -4.79 -2.76 -13.43
N ASN A 44 -6.09 -2.55 -13.68
CA ASN A 44 -7.11 -2.80 -12.67
C ASN A 44 -7.24 -4.28 -12.33
N LYS A 45 -7.18 -5.14 -13.36
CA LYS A 45 -7.16 -6.59 -13.22
C LYS A 45 -5.90 -7.05 -12.48
N LEU A 46 -4.72 -6.63 -12.95
CA LEU A 46 -3.44 -7.01 -12.37
C LEU A 46 -3.34 -6.60 -10.89
N ARG A 47 -3.76 -5.38 -10.56
CA ARG A 47 -3.74 -4.87 -9.19
C ARG A 47 -4.85 -5.41 -8.31
N ARG A 48 -5.81 -6.18 -8.85
CA ARG A 48 -6.99 -6.65 -8.10
C ARG A 48 -7.64 -5.51 -7.31
N VAL A 49 -8.00 -4.41 -7.98
CA VAL A 49 -8.37 -3.13 -7.31
C VAL A 49 -9.59 -3.22 -6.38
N ASN A 50 -10.43 -4.24 -6.58
CA ASN A 50 -11.62 -4.49 -5.77
C ASN A 50 -11.33 -5.29 -4.49
N HIS A 51 -10.14 -5.87 -4.36
CA HIS A 51 -9.77 -6.58 -3.14
C HIS A 51 -9.46 -5.59 -2.01
N PHE A 52 -9.86 -5.98 -0.81
CA PHE A 52 -9.43 -5.36 0.43
C PHE A 52 -8.00 -5.82 0.72
N ILE A 53 -7.20 -4.91 1.26
CA ILE A 53 -5.85 -5.20 1.68
C ILE A 53 -5.71 -4.93 3.16
N VAL A 54 -4.76 -5.61 3.78
CA VAL A 54 -4.20 -5.24 5.08
C VAL A 54 -2.79 -4.75 4.83
N TYR A 55 -2.46 -3.61 5.43
CA TYR A 55 -1.21 -2.91 5.19
C TYR A 55 -0.61 -2.40 6.50
N GLU A 56 0.71 -2.23 6.46
CA GLU A 56 1.52 -1.73 7.54
C GLU A 56 2.19 -0.43 7.11
N HIS A 57 2.35 0.45 8.07
CA HIS A 57 3.24 1.60 7.97
C HIS A 57 4.44 1.38 8.87
N TRP A 58 5.61 1.46 8.26
CA TRP A 58 6.89 1.29 8.94
C TRP A 58 7.61 2.62 9.06
N LEU A 59 8.19 2.87 10.23
CA LEU A 59 9.04 4.01 10.52
C LEU A 59 10.23 3.53 11.36
N GLY A 60 11.45 3.76 10.89
CA GLY A 60 12.67 3.36 11.62
C GLY A 60 12.71 1.86 11.96
N GLY A 61 12.28 1.00 11.02
CA GLY A 61 12.26 -0.46 11.21
C GLY A 61 11.16 -0.98 12.15
N LYS A 62 10.20 -0.15 12.58
CA LYS A 62 9.08 -0.55 13.44
C LYS A 62 7.74 -0.33 12.75
N VAL A 63 6.79 -1.23 12.98
CA VAL A 63 5.40 -1.02 12.57
C VAL A 63 4.79 0.04 13.49
N VAL A 64 4.41 1.18 12.92
CA VAL A 64 3.75 2.26 13.67
C VAL A 64 2.24 2.26 13.48
N TYR A 65 1.74 1.66 12.41
CA TYR A 65 0.32 1.55 12.13
C TYR A 65 0.00 0.31 11.29
N VAL A 66 -1.12 -0.34 11.59
CA VAL A 66 -1.76 -1.35 10.72
C VAL A 66 -3.13 -0.85 10.33
N GLY A 67 -3.53 -1.06 9.07
CA GLY A 67 -4.85 -0.72 8.60
C GLY A 67 -5.37 -1.73 7.58
N SER A 68 -6.69 -1.71 7.36
CA SER A 68 -7.32 -2.40 6.23
C SER A 68 -8.14 -1.48 5.35
N GLY A 69 -8.39 -1.89 4.10
CA GLY A 69 -9.30 -1.19 3.20
C GLY A 69 -9.02 -1.43 1.72
N ILE A 70 -9.68 -0.66 0.86
CA ILE A 70 -9.47 -0.72 -0.59
C ILE A 70 -8.11 -0.10 -0.92
N TRP A 71 -7.28 -0.84 -1.65
CA TRP A 71 -5.87 -0.53 -1.92
C TRP A 71 -5.58 0.96 -2.22
N TYR A 72 -6.26 1.54 -3.19
CA TYR A 72 -5.98 2.91 -3.63
C TYR A 72 -6.35 3.96 -2.57
N ARG A 73 -7.37 3.69 -1.74
CA ARG A 73 -7.83 4.61 -0.68
C ARG A 73 -6.90 4.60 0.51
N CYS A 74 -6.27 3.46 0.79
CA CYS A 74 -5.37 3.28 1.92
C CYS A 74 -4.08 4.13 1.80
N ARG A 75 -3.62 4.39 0.57
CA ARG A 75 -2.38 5.16 0.31
C ARG A 75 -2.56 6.68 0.30
N ARG A 76 -3.80 7.19 0.40
CA ARG A 76 -4.05 8.64 0.49
C ARG A 76 -3.71 9.16 1.88
N TYR A 77 -2.91 10.22 1.97
CA TYR A 77 -2.54 10.86 3.25
C TYR A 77 -3.70 11.66 3.88
N THR A 78 -4.75 11.99 3.11
CA THR A 78 -5.87 12.84 3.54
C THR A 78 -6.90 12.17 4.46
N ASN A 79 -6.71 10.90 4.82
CA ASN A 79 -7.64 10.15 5.67
C ASN A 79 -7.65 10.63 7.14
N ARG A 80 -8.55 10.06 7.97
CA ARG A 80 -8.76 10.32 9.42
C ARG A 80 -7.56 9.93 10.32
N ARG A 81 -6.33 10.29 9.94
CA ARG A 81 -5.08 10.06 10.67
C ARG A 81 -4.70 11.30 11.49
N ASN A 82 -3.91 11.13 12.55
CA ASN A 82 -3.39 12.26 13.32
C ASN A 82 -2.41 13.11 12.46
N SER A 83 -2.13 14.34 12.89
CA SER A 83 -1.27 15.28 12.17
C SER A 83 0.13 14.73 11.90
N GLU A 84 0.75 14.14 12.93
CA GLU A 84 2.09 13.52 12.84
C GLU A 84 2.14 12.42 11.77
N HIS A 85 1.18 11.50 11.77
CA HIS A 85 1.11 10.42 10.79
C HIS A 85 0.88 10.97 9.37
N LYS A 86 0.05 12.01 9.22
CA LYS A 86 -0.14 12.67 7.92
C LYS A 86 1.15 13.29 7.39
N GLU A 87 1.88 14.00 8.23
CA GLU A 87 3.15 14.64 7.87
C GLU A 87 4.21 13.60 7.47
N LEU A 88 4.34 12.51 8.24
CA LEU A 88 5.26 11.42 7.94
C LEU A 88 4.93 10.71 6.62
N MET A 89 3.64 10.59 6.27
CA MET A 89 3.23 10.08 4.97
C MET A 89 3.51 11.08 3.84
N ALA A 90 3.24 12.37 4.06
CA ALA A 90 3.45 13.42 3.07
C ALA A 90 4.94 13.62 2.74
N THR A 91 5.81 13.52 3.75
CA THR A 91 7.27 13.61 3.61
C THR A 91 7.92 12.30 3.14
N GLY A 92 7.13 11.23 2.93
CA GLY A 92 7.64 9.94 2.45
C GLY A 92 8.49 9.17 3.45
N LYS A 93 8.49 9.55 4.74
CA LYS A 93 9.27 8.90 5.81
C LYS A 93 8.68 7.58 6.28
N ILE A 94 7.44 7.28 5.90
CA ILE A 94 6.77 6.01 6.19
C ILE A 94 6.88 5.07 4.99
N HIS A 95 7.34 3.85 5.25
CA HIS A 95 7.27 2.78 4.26
C HIS A 95 5.91 2.09 4.34
N TYR A 96 5.27 1.95 3.18
CA TYR A 96 3.99 1.29 3.01
C TYR A 96 4.21 -0.16 2.59
N ASN A 97 3.72 -1.12 3.39
CA ASN A 97 3.84 -2.54 3.10
C ASN A 97 2.46 -3.19 3.05
N ILE A 98 2.18 -4.01 2.04
CA ILE A 98 0.94 -4.79 1.94
C ILE A 98 1.26 -6.20 2.45
N VAL A 99 0.53 -6.66 3.45
CA VAL A 99 0.80 -7.96 4.10
C VAL A 99 -0.24 -9.03 3.77
N ALA A 100 -1.45 -8.63 3.37
CA ALA A 100 -2.48 -9.57 2.98
C ALA A 100 -3.51 -8.92 2.04
N GLU A 101 -4.19 -9.75 1.25
CA GLU A 101 -5.29 -9.39 0.38
C GLU A 101 -6.49 -10.29 0.63
N PHE A 102 -7.69 -9.72 0.55
CA PHE A 102 -8.96 -10.41 0.80
C PHE A 102 -10.03 -9.93 -0.16
N GLU A 103 -10.91 -10.83 -0.58
CA GLU A 103 -12.11 -10.47 -1.35
C GLU A 103 -13.16 -9.81 -0.45
N GLU A 104 -13.19 -10.17 0.84
CA GLU A 104 -14.16 -9.68 1.81
C GLU A 104 -13.55 -8.76 2.87
N ILE A 105 -14.24 -7.64 3.15
CA ILE A 105 -13.82 -6.69 4.18
C ILE A 105 -13.79 -7.29 5.58
N LYS A 106 -14.67 -8.26 5.88
CA LYS A 106 -14.72 -8.91 7.20
C LYS A 106 -13.42 -9.67 7.48
N SER A 107 -12.92 -10.41 6.48
CA SER A 107 -11.65 -11.14 6.56
C SER A 107 -10.47 -10.18 6.73
N ALA A 108 -10.43 -9.09 5.97
CA ALA A 108 -9.40 -8.07 6.10
C ALA A 108 -9.39 -7.42 7.50
N ARG A 109 -10.56 -7.06 8.04
CA ARG A 109 -10.68 -6.47 9.37
C ARG A 109 -10.30 -7.43 10.50
N ARG A 110 -10.65 -8.72 10.37
CA ARG A 110 -10.23 -9.74 11.34
C ARG A 110 -8.70 -9.83 11.38
N HIS A 111 -8.06 -9.93 10.22
CA HIS A 111 -6.61 -10.00 10.12
C HIS A 111 -5.91 -8.73 10.61
N GLU A 112 -6.46 -7.55 10.29
CA GLU A 112 -6.00 -6.27 10.84
C GLU A 112 -6.01 -6.29 12.38
N LYS A 113 -7.11 -6.72 13.01
CA LYS A 113 -7.20 -6.82 14.48
C LYS A 113 -6.16 -7.76 15.07
N GLU A 114 -5.94 -8.92 14.44
CA GLU A 114 -4.92 -9.90 14.86
C GLU A 114 -3.51 -9.30 14.82
N LEU A 115 -3.15 -8.63 13.72
CA LEU A 115 -1.85 -7.98 13.57
C LEU A 115 -1.66 -6.83 14.57
N ILE A 116 -2.67 -6.00 14.78
CA ILE A 116 -2.58 -4.92 15.79
C ILE A 116 -2.34 -5.53 17.18
N LYS A 117 -3.05 -6.60 17.54
CA LYS A 117 -2.84 -7.30 18.83
C LYS A 117 -1.41 -7.82 18.93
N LYS A 118 -0.89 -8.47 17.89
CA LYS A 118 0.48 -8.98 17.81
C LYS A 118 1.52 -7.87 17.98
N TYR A 119 1.39 -6.77 17.25
CA TYR A 119 2.36 -5.66 17.30
C TYR A 119 2.29 -4.89 18.61
N ARG A 120 1.11 -4.68 19.19
CA ARG A 120 0.97 -4.03 20.49
C ARG A 120 1.63 -4.83 21.62
N ALA A 121 1.58 -6.16 21.56
CA ALA A 121 2.24 -7.02 22.54
C ALA A 121 3.76 -6.80 22.63
N ILE A 122 4.37 -6.26 21.56
CA ILE A 122 5.80 -5.91 21.49
C ILE A 122 6.05 -4.39 21.45
N GLY A 123 5.08 -3.57 21.88
CA GLY A 123 5.21 -2.12 21.96
C GLY A 123 5.19 -1.36 20.61
N GLN A 124 4.68 -2.01 19.55
CA GLN A 124 4.51 -1.44 18.22
C GLN A 124 3.04 -1.03 17.95
N ALA A 125 2.74 -0.58 16.72
CA ALA A 125 1.43 -0.09 16.28
C ALA A 125 0.90 1.12 17.09
N LYS A 126 1.81 2.03 17.49
CA LYS A 126 1.51 3.18 18.36
C LYS A 126 0.46 4.15 17.81
N PHE A 127 0.31 4.24 16.49
CA PHE A 127 -0.66 5.15 15.87
C PHE A 127 -2.07 4.54 15.75
N ASN A 128 -2.26 3.25 16.03
CA ASN A 128 -3.59 2.66 16.15
C ASN A 128 -4.22 3.14 17.47
N LYS A 129 -5.15 4.11 17.43
CA LYS A 129 -5.73 4.72 18.64
C LYS A 129 -6.74 3.83 19.38
N HIS A 130 -7.59 3.09 18.67
CA HIS A 130 -8.60 2.20 19.29
C HIS A 130 -8.78 0.92 18.47
N ILE A 131 -8.77 -0.24 19.15
CA ILE A 131 -9.34 -1.49 18.61
C ILE A 131 -10.71 -1.58 19.29
N HIS A 132 -11.78 -1.25 18.57
CA HIS A 132 -13.13 -1.68 18.97
C HIS A 132 -13.38 -3.05 18.34
#